data_AF-A0A932WVY1-F1
#
_entry.id   AF-A0A932WVY1-F1
#
_cell.length_a   1.000
_cell.length_b   1.000
_cell.length_c   1.000
_cell.angle_alpha   90.00
_cell.angle_beta   90.00
_cell.angle_gamma   90.00
#
_symmetry.space_group_name_H-M   'P 1'
#
loop_
_entity.id
_entity.type
_entity.pdbx_description
1 polymer ?
#
loop_
_entity_poly.entity_id
_entity_poly.type
_entity_poly.pdbx_seq_one_letter_code
_entity_poly.pdbx_strand_id
1 'polypeptide(L)'
;DSLPALLIVDENQRRLRDYLILTQGKQSSHQLQPKKSFIVNTNNRLVQAIEKLSSKEPQLAKELAKSLYHLSLLGQREVKPGELEQVLMQQTTVLEKLATLIS
;
A
#
# COMPACT_ATOMS: atom_id res chain seq x y z
N ASP A 1 14.73 -11.40 4.55
CA ASP A 1 13.72 -10.50 3.96
C ASP A 1 12.64 -11.24 3.19
N SER A 2 11.45 -11.36 3.79
CA SER A 2 10.27 -11.99 3.19
C SER A 2 9.21 -11.00 2.72
N LEU A 3 9.40 -9.70 2.99
CA LEU A 3 8.42 -8.68 2.65
C LEU A 3 8.34 -8.48 1.13
N PRO A 4 7.12 -8.46 0.57
CA PRO A 4 6.92 -8.29 -0.87
C PRO A 4 7.07 -6.84 -1.35
N ALA A 5 6.79 -5.85 -0.49
CA ALA A 5 6.99 -4.44 -0.80
C ALA A 5 7.09 -3.58 0.47
N LEU A 6 7.61 -2.36 0.32
CA LEU A 6 7.76 -1.36 1.37
C LEU A 6 7.47 0.03 0.79
N LEU A 7 6.73 0.85 1.53
CA LEU A 7 6.64 2.28 1.26
C LEU A 7 7.74 3.04 2.00
N ILE A 8 8.41 3.99 1.38
CA ILE A 8 9.38 4.86 2.05
C ILE A 8 8.88 6.28 1.90
N VAL A 9 8.74 6.95 3.03
CA VAL A 9 8.52 8.39 3.07
C VAL A 9 9.87 9.05 3.31
N ASP A 10 10.16 10.14 2.62
CA ASP A 10 11.34 10.93 2.93
C ASP A 10 11.27 11.43 4.39
N GLU A 11 12.25 11.04 5.21
CA GLU A 11 12.26 11.30 6.65
C GLU A 11 12.32 12.80 6.97
N ASN A 12 13.01 13.60 6.15
CA ASN A 12 13.05 15.06 6.34
C ASN A 12 11.66 15.67 6.09
N GLN A 13 10.95 15.22 5.06
CA GLN A 13 9.58 15.65 4.78
C GLN A 13 8.60 15.18 5.86
N ARG A 14 8.77 13.96 6.37
CA ARG A 14 8.00 13.45 7.51
C ARG A 14 8.16 14.35 8.73
N ARG A 15 9.39 14.65 9.13
CA ARG A 15 9.70 15.52 10.28
C ARG A 15 9.18 16.94 10.09
N LEU A 16 9.33 17.51 8.90
CA LEU A 16 8.83 18.84 8.58
C LEU A 16 7.30 18.90 8.74
N ARG A 17 6.59 17.91 8.20
CA ARG A 17 5.13 17.79 8.35
C ARG A 17 4.74 17.71 9.83
N ASP A 18 5.44 16.88 10.60
CA ASP A 18 5.14 16.70 12.02
C ASP A 18 5.39 18.00 12.82
N TYR A 19 6.44 18.76 12.49
CA TYR A 19 6.73 20.07 13.06
C TYR A 19 5.64 21.11 12.74
N LEU A 20 5.14 21.12 11.50
CA LEU A 20 4.07 22.04 11.09
C LEU A 20 2.73 21.72 11.73
N ILE A 21 2.42 20.44 11.92
CA ILE A 21 1.21 20.02 12.65
C ILE A 21 1.27 20.53 14.10
N LEU A 22 2.45 20.45 14.73
CA LEU A 22 2.65 20.91 16.12
C LEU A 22 2.60 22.45 16.24
N THR A 23 3.12 23.17 15.25
CA THR A 23 3.28 24.64 15.35
C THR A 23 2.11 25.43 14.77
N GLN A 24 1.45 24.94 13.72
CA GLN A 24 0.43 25.67 12.96
C GLN A 24 -0.93 24.94 12.90
N GLY A 25 -1.04 23.76 13.52
CA GLY A 25 -2.26 22.95 13.51
C GLY A 25 -2.47 22.18 12.20
N LYS A 26 -3.52 21.34 12.17
CA LYS A 26 -3.78 20.38 11.07
C LYS A 26 -4.16 21.01 9.72
N GLN A 27 -4.43 22.31 9.67
CA GLN A 27 -4.90 22.97 8.44
C GLN A 27 -3.77 23.34 7.47
N SER A 28 -2.57 23.67 7.97
CA SER A 28 -1.40 23.95 7.12
C SER A 28 -0.66 22.70 6.65
N SER A 29 -0.86 21.55 7.30
CA SER A 29 -0.22 20.28 6.92
C SER A 29 -0.84 19.59 5.70
N HIS A 30 -2.04 20.00 5.25
CA HIS A 30 -2.69 19.41 4.08
C HIS A 30 -1.97 19.72 2.76
N GLN A 31 -1.19 20.80 2.72
CA GLN A 31 -0.43 21.21 1.54
C GLN A 31 0.93 20.48 1.40
N LEU A 32 1.40 19.81 2.46
CA LEU A 32 2.65 19.06 2.47
C LEU A 32 2.36 17.57 2.53
N GLN A 33 2.02 17.01 1.38
CA GLN A 33 1.99 15.57 1.18
C GLN A 33 3.42 15.12 0.86
N PRO A 34 4.11 14.40 1.77
CA PRO A 34 5.47 13.97 1.52
C PRO A 34 5.49 12.99 0.34
N LYS A 35 6.56 13.03 -0.45
CA LYS A 35 6.80 12.07 -1.52
C LYS A 35 6.95 10.68 -0.92
N LYS A 36 6.20 9.74 -1.47
CA LYS A 36 6.17 8.33 -1.10
C LYS A 36 6.82 7.51 -2.22
N SER A 37 7.83 6.72 -1.88
CA SER A 37 8.48 5.77 -2.78
C SER A 37 7.99 4.36 -2.47
N PHE A 38 7.39 3.68 -3.44
CA PHE A 38 6.97 2.30 -3.28
C PHE A 38 8.05 1.36 -3.83
N ILE A 39 8.76 0.69 -2.92
CA ILE A 39 9.82 -0.26 -3.25
C ILE A 39 9.23 -1.66 -3.27
N VAL A 40 9.46 -2.39 -4.36
CA VAL A 40 8.91 -3.73 -4.57
C VAL A 40 10.05 -4.74 -4.61
N ASN A 41 9.88 -5.88 -3.93
CA ASN A 41 10.83 -6.98 -3.95
C ASN A 41 10.54 -7.91 -5.14
N THR A 42 11.28 -7.76 -6.23
CA THR A 42 11.14 -8.57 -7.46
C THR A 42 11.53 -10.04 -7.29
N ASN A 43 12.23 -10.39 -6.20
CA ASN A 43 12.53 -11.78 -5.86
C ASN A 43 11.40 -12.46 -5.08
N ASN A 44 10.36 -11.71 -4.68
CA ASN A 44 9.23 -12.27 -3.96
C ASN A 44 8.30 -13.05 -4.90
N ARG A 45 7.93 -14.28 -4.49
CA ARG A 45 7.05 -15.17 -5.28
C ARG A 45 5.70 -14.54 -5.62
N LEU A 46 5.12 -13.74 -4.71
CA LEU A 46 3.86 -13.05 -4.95
C LEU A 46 4.00 -11.98 -6.04
N VAL A 47 5.08 -11.20 -6.00
CA VAL A 47 5.35 -10.14 -7.00
C VAL A 47 5.53 -10.77 -8.39
N GLN A 48 6.29 -11.85 -8.49
CA GLN A 48 6.49 -12.59 -9.74
C GLN A 48 5.18 -13.23 -10.25
N ALA A 49 4.33 -13.72 -9.34
CA ALA A 49 3.02 -14.27 -9.71
C ALA A 49 2.09 -13.18 -10.26
N ILE A 50 2.06 -12.00 -9.63
CA ILE A 50 1.28 -10.85 -10.09
C ILE A 50 1.75 -10.38 -11.48
N GLU A 51 3.07 -10.31 -11.70
CA GLU A 51 3.63 -9.95 -13.01
C GLU A 51 3.20 -10.94 -14.10
N LYS A 52 3.33 -12.25 -13.85
CA LYS A 52 2.88 -13.29 -14.79
C LYS A 52 1.38 -13.23 -15.06
N LEU A 53 0.59 -12.96 -14.02
CA LEU A 53 -0.86 -12.84 -14.11
C LEU A 53 -1.28 -11.61 -14.92
N SER A 54 -0.47 -10.55 -14.97
CA SER A 54 -0.79 -9.33 -15.72
C SER A 54 -1.07 -9.58 -17.21
N SER A 55 -0.46 -10.61 -17.78
CA SER A 55 -0.66 -11.03 -19.18
C SER A 55 -1.94 -11.84 -19.41
N LYS A 56 -2.46 -12.51 -18.38
CA LYS A 56 -3.63 -13.40 -18.47
C LYS A 56 -4.90 -12.74 -17.94
N GLU A 57 -4.81 -12.11 -16.77
CA GLU A 57 -5.90 -11.44 -16.08
C GLU A 57 -5.44 -10.07 -15.55
N PRO A 58 -5.37 -9.05 -16.43
CA PRO A 58 -4.82 -7.75 -16.07
C PRO A 58 -5.61 -7.03 -14.97
N GLN A 59 -6.92 -7.27 -14.88
CA GLN A 59 -7.77 -6.68 -13.84
C GLN A 59 -7.45 -7.26 -12.45
N LEU A 60 -7.33 -8.58 -12.35
CA LEU A 60 -6.96 -9.23 -11.08
C LEU A 60 -5.54 -8.89 -10.67
N ALA A 61 -4.58 -8.86 -11.61
CA ALA A 61 -3.21 -8.43 -11.34
C ALA A 61 -3.15 -6.99 -10.80
N LYS A 62 -3.96 -6.07 -11.33
CA LYS A 62 -4.09 -4.69 -10.84
C LYS A 62 -4.64 -4.64 -9.42
N GLU A 63 -5.66 -5.45 -9.12
CA GLU A 63 -6.23 -5.53 -7.76
C GLU A 63 -5.22 -6.09 -6.76
N LEU A 64 -4.47 -7.12 -7.12
CA LEU A 64 -3.40 -7.70 -6.29
C LEU A 64 -2.26 -6.70 -6.05
N ALA A 65 -1.86 -5.95 -7.07
CA ALA A 65 -0.84 -4.90 -6.91
C ALA A 65 -1.30 -3.78 -5.96
N LYS A 66 -2.58 -3.37 -6.05
CA LYS A 66 -3.17 -2.41 -5.10
C LYS A 66 -3.23 -2.98 -3.68
N SER A 67 -3.65 -4.23 -3.55
CA SER A 67 -3.66 -4.96 -2.28
C SER A 67 -2.26 -4.96 -1.64
N LEU A 68 -1.23 -5.25 -2.42
CA LEU A 68 0.16 -5.25 -1.97
C LEU A 68 0.62 -3.87 -1.47
N TYR A 69 0.22 -2.80 -2.17
CA TYR A 69 0.47 -1.42 -1.72
C TYR A 69 -0.22 -1.11 -0.38
N HIS A 70 -1.49 -1.51 -0.23
CA HIS A 70 -2.22 -1.32 1.03
C HIS A 70 -1.62 -2.10 2.20
N LEU A 71 -1.16 -3.33 1.98
CA LEU A 71 -0.44 -4.11 2.99
C LEU A 71 0.87 -3.43 3.40
N SER A 72 1.56 -2.79 2.46
CA SER A 72 2.79 -2.04 2.74
C SER A 72 2.52 -0.79 3.60
N LEU A 73 1.39 -0.11 3.36
CA LEU A 73 0.91 1.00 4.20
C LEU A 73 0.54 0.54 5.62
N LEU A 74 -0.16 -0.60 5.73
CA LEU A 74 -0.55 -1.20 7.01
C LEU A 74 0.66 -1.57 7.87
N GLY A 75 1.67 -2.21 7.26
CA GLY A 75 2.91 -2.60 7.95
C GLY A 75 3.65 -1.41 8.57
N GLN A 76 3.40 -0.19 8.09
CA GLN A 76 4.05 1.03 8.56
C GLN A 76 3.18 1.89 9.48
N ARG A 77 1.98 1.42 9.84
CA ARG A 77 1.00 2.16 10.65
C ARG A 77 0.63 3.52 10.07
N GLU A 78 0.76 3.72 8.76
CA GLU A 78 0.39 4.98 8.08
C GLU A 78 -1.09 5.04 7.67
N VAL A 79 -1.92 4.09 8.11
CA VAL A 79 -3.33 4.00 7.69
C VAL A 79 -4.19 4.93 8.54
N LYS A 80 -4.98 5.79 7.89
CA LYS A 80 -5.87 6.71 8.61
C LYS A 80 -7.04 5.95 9.25
N PRO A 81 -7.60 6.45 10.38
CA PRO A 81 -8.85 5.92 10.91
C PRO A 81 -9.95 6.00 9.84
N GLY A 82 -10.50 4.86 9.43
CA GLY A 82 -11.51 4.73 8.34
C GLY A 82 -11.00 4.08 7.05
N GLU A 83 -9.69 4.16 6.74
CA GLU A 83 -9.11 3.49 5.56
C GLU A 83 -8.89 1.98 5.81
N LEU A 84 -8.76 1.57 7.08
CA LEU A 84 -8.55 0.18 7.47
C LEU A 84 -9.70 -0.74 7.06
N GLU A 85 -10.95 -0.31 7.28
CA GLU A 85 -12.14 -1.11 6.95
C GLU A 85 -12.27 -1.31 5.44
N GLN A 86 -11.99 -0.27 4.65
CA GLN A 86 -11.94 -0.37 3.18
C GLN A 86 -10.82 -1.32 2.71
N VAL A 87 -9.65 -1.25 3.33
CA VAL A 87 -8.55 -2.17 3.01
C VAL A 87 -8.96 -3.61 3.34
N LEU A 88 -9.55 -3.86 4.51
CA LEU A 88 -10.02 -5.19 4.90
C LEU A 88 -11.06 -5.74 3.91
N MET A 89 -12.08 -4.94 3.55
CA MET A 89 -13.06 -5.35 2.54
C MET A 89 -12.41 -5.70 1.20
N GLN A 90 -11.49 -4.85 0.71
CA GLN A 90 -10.79 -5.10 -0.55
C GLN A 90 -9.93 -6.37 -0.50
N GLN A 91 -9.25 -6.64 0.61
CA GLN A 91 -8.48 -7.87 0.78
C GLN A 91 -9.39 -9.10 0.77
N THR A 92 -10.53 -9.05 1.47
CA THR A 92 -11.51 -10.14 1.48
C THR A 92 -12.02 -10.44 0.07
N THR A 93 -12.41 -9.42 -0.70
CA THR A 93 -12.86 -9.61 -2.10
C THR A 93 -11.78 -10.21 -2.99
N VAL A 94 -10.51 -9.80 -2.83
CA VAL A 94 -9.40 -10.37 -3.58
C VAL A 94 -9.17 -11.84 -3.20
N LEU A 95 -9.25 -12.18 -1.91
CA LEU A 95 -9.15 -13.55 -1.43
C LEU A 95 -10.30 -14.43 -1.94
N GLU A 96 -11.53 -13.91 -1.97
CA GLU A 96 -12.69 -14.59 -2.54
C GLU A 96 -12.50 -14.91 -4.03
N LYS A 97 -12.04 -13.92 -4.83
CA LYS A 97 -11.73 -14.13 -6.26
C LYS A 97 -10.66 -15.20 -6.47
N LEU A 98 -9.61 -15.18 -5.64
CA LEU A 98 -8.56 -16.21 -5.69
C LEU A 98 -9.09 -17.59 -5.30
N ALA A 99 -9.94 -17.67 -4.26
CA ALA A 99 -10.55 -18.93 -3.84
C ALA A 99 -11.44 -19.54 -4.94
N THR A 100 -12.20 -18.70 -5.67
CA THR A 100 -13.03 -19.14 -6.79
C THR A 100 -12.23 -19.58 -8.03
N LEU A 101 -10.98 -19.14 -8.17
CA LEU A 101 -10.10 -19.54 -9.27
C LEU A 101 -9.38 -20.88 -9.02
N ILE A 102 -9.26 -21.27 -7.75
CA ILE A 102 -8.59 -22.50 -7.32
C ILE A 102 -9.60 -23.64 -7.07
N SER A 103 -10.86 -23.31 -6.80
CA SER A 103 -11.98 -24.25 -6.63
C SER A 103 -12.52 -24.71 -7.98
#